data_AF-A0A353V9R1-F1
#
_entry.id   AF-A0A353V9R1-F1
#
_cell.length_a   1.000
_cell.length_b   1.000
_cell.length_c   1.000
_cell.angle_alpha   90.00
_cell.angle_beta   90.00
_cell.angle_gamma   90.00
#
_symmetry.space_group_name_H-M   'P 1'
#
loop_
_entity.id
_entity.type
_entity.pdbx_description
1 polymer ?
#
loop_
_entity_poly.entity_id
_entity_poly.type
_entity_poly.pdbx_seq_one_letter_code
_entity_poly.pdbx_strand_id
1 'polypeptide(L)'
;MTAAILDGPPIARILFPYMAERTRDVIAAGGRFVYYTTADTATRILANRQVWMRSTTAMNDYMEVEHGFECLNAAYKAEPGQVFNRALDASFPGLAQELRDFFNAWLPGIRQETYMLCVSEHLPDEDQHGRLSMWRAYGGQAGVALVLNGGVMFRESDALGAYSSPVAYLTPGVFAADFARIAETIAAKAAYIQTLDRDTVKTHAFNMLRFAVLCTKHPGFHEEREWRVVASPTMYPSQLLKSSVEVVRGIPQTVLKIDLQDHPDQGLTGFALPELLDRIIIGPCEFPLVVLKAFRQLLVAADVPQPDSKIFVSDIPLRHLGA
;
A
#
# COMPACT_ATOMS: atom_id res chain seq x y z
N MET A 1 -9.61 3.72 7.23
CA MET A 1 -8.89 2.77 8.14
C MET A 1 -7.45 3.17 8.50
N THR A 2 -6.61 3.71 7.61
CA THR A 2 -5.15 3.86 7.88
C THR A 2 -4.77 5.04 8.79
N ALA A 3 -5.41 6.19 8.60
CA ALA A 3 -5.18 7.36 9.45
C ALA A 3 -5.80 7.23 10.85
N ALA A 4 -6.89 6.47 10.94
CA ALA A 4 -7.57 6.11 12.18
C ALA A 4 -6.76 5.15 13.07
N ILE A 5 -5.51 4.83 12.74
CA ILE A 5 -4.69 3.93 13.55
C ILE A 5 -3.85 4.68 14.58
N LEU A 6 -3.39 5.90 14.30
CA LEU A 6 -2.64 6.69 15.30
C LEU A 6 -3.58 7.42 16.26
N ASP A 7 -4.60 8.07 15.71
CA ASP A 7 -5.55 8.90 16.48
C ASP A 7 -6.96 8.29 16.57
N GLY A 8 -7.23 7.21 15.85
CA GLY A 8 -8.56 6.60 15.85
C GLY A 8 -8.82 5.58 16.97
N PRO A 9 -9.96 4.86 16.90
CA PRO A 9 -10.51 4.16 18.04
C PRO A 9 -9.53 3.07 18.53
N PRO A 10 -9.36 2.89 19.85
CA PRO A 10 -8.39 1.95 20.42
C PRO A 10 -8.41 0.52 19.83
N ILE A 11 -9.55 0.08 19.26
CA ILE A 11 -9.68 -1.22 18.59
C ILE A 11 -8.80 -1.35 17.33
N ALA A 12 -8.59 -0.27 16.56
CA ALA A 12 -7.73 -0.31 15.38
C ALA A 12 -6.28 -0.61 15.77
N ARG A 13 -5.78 -0.03 16.87
CA ARG A 13 -4.44 -0.31 17.40
C ARG A 13 -4.30 -1.71 18.00
N ILE A 14 -5.38 -2.26 18.56
CA ILE A 14 -5.41 -3.63 19.08
C ILE A 14 -5.25 -4.64 17.93
N LEU A 15 -5.97 -4.43 16.81
CA LEU A 15 -6.01 -5.37 15.70
C LEU A 15 -4.91 -5.13 14.65
N PHE A 16 -4.37 -3.91 14.56
CA PHE A 16 -3.32 -3.55 13.60
C PHE A 16 -2.05 -3.00 14.28
N PRO A 17 -1.44 -3.73 15.24
CA PRO A 17 -0.31 -3.21 16.01
C PRO A 17 0.92 -2.92 15.13
N TYR A 18 1.22 -3.80 14.17
CA TYR A 18 2.34 -3.61 13.23
C TYR A 18 2.15 -2.34 12.39
N MET A 19 0.96 -2.15 11.85
CA MET A 19 0.61 -0.97 11.07
C MET A 19 0.74 0.32 11.89
N ALA A 20 0.29 0.31 13.15
CA ALA A 20 0.43 1.45 14.05
C ALA A 20 1.88 1.81 14.33
N GLU A 21 2.73 0.80 14.55
CA GLU A 21 4.17 0.98 14.75
C GLU A 21 4.83 1.55 13.50
N ARG A 22 4.66 0.90 12.34
CA ARG A 22 5.27 1.33 11.08
C ARG A 22 4.80 2.72 10.64
N THR A 23 3.54 3.07 10.88
CA THR A 23 3.02 4.42 10.61
C THR A 23 3.76 5.47 11.44
N ARG A 24 3.97 5.22 12.75
CA ARG A 24 4.75 6.14 13.60
C ARG A 24 6.19 6.25 13.12
N ASP A 25 6.84 5.14 12.80
CA ASP A 25 8.22 5.11 12.35
C ASP A 25 8.40 5.93 11.07
N VAL A 26 7.52 5.73 10.09
CA VAL A 26 7.60 6.42 8.80
C VAL A 26 7.33 7.91 8.95
N ILE A 27 6.33 8.31 9.75
CA ILE A 27 6.07 9.73 10.03
C ILE A 27 7.28 10.36 10.72
N ALA A 28 7.87 9.70 11.72
CA ALA A 28 9.06 10.18 12.41
C ALA A 28 10.29 10.29 11.47
N ALA A 29 10.36 9.45 10.43
CA ALA A 29 11.38 9.50 9.40
C ALA A 29 11.11 10.52 8.27
N GLY A 30 10.05 11.34 8.40
CA GLY A 30 9.71 12.40 7.44
C GLY A 30 8.62 12.01 6.43
N GLY A 31 8.10 10.78 6.48
CA GLY A 31 6.87 10.39 5.78
C GLY A 31 6.95 10.45 4.26
N ARG A 32 8.11 10.15 3.65
CA ARG A 32 8.27 10.16 2.18
C ARG A 32 8.20 8.76 1.60
N PHE A 33 7.62 8.67 0.43
CA PHE A 33 7.45 7.43 -0.32
C PHE A 33 7.95 7.60 -1.73
N VAL A 34 8.21 6.50 -2.41
CA VAL A 34 8.73 6.52 -3.77
C VAL A 34 8.05 5.46 -4.61
N TYR A 35 7.59 5.88 -5.79
CA TYR A 35 7.05 5.01 -6.82
C TYR A 35 8.09 4.83 -7.92
N TYR A 36 8.74 3.66 -7.95
CA TYR A 36 9.67 3.28 -8.99
C TYR A 36 8.93 2.74 -10.21
N THR A 37 9.19 3.33 -11.37
CA THR A 37 8.50 2.96 -12.61
C THR A 37 9.34 3.30 -13.85
N THR A 38 8.78 3.12 -15.04
CA THR A 38 9.41 3.51 -16.30
C THR A 38 9.14 4.98 -16.63
N ALA A 39 9.98 5.59 -17.44
CA ALA A 39 9.78 6.94 -17.95
C ALA A 39 8.44 7.11 -18.69
N ASP A 40 7.98 6.09 -19.44
CA ASP A 40 6.65 6.09 -20.09
C ASP A 40 5.52 6.19 -19.07
N THR A 41 5.55 5.35 -18.03
CA THR A 41 4.51 5.36 -16.99
C THR A 41 4.51 6.67 -16.21
N ALA A 42 5.69 7.14 -15.79
CA ALA A 42 5.81 8.42 -15.09
C ALA A 42 5.36 9.61 -15.96
N THR A 43 5.62 9.58 -17.26
CA THR A 43 5.11 10.58 -18.21
C THR A 43 3.59 10.60 -18.23
N ARG A 44 2.94 9.43 -18.31
CA ARG A 44 1.48 9.33 -18.26
C ARG A 44 0.90 9.82 -16.94
N ILE A 45 1.57 9.53 -15.82
CA ILE A 45 1.12 10.00 -14.50
C ILE A 45 1.11 11.52 -14.44
N LEU A 46 2.21 12.16 -14.85
CA LEU A 46 2.33 13.63 -14.81
C LEU A 46 1.40 14.31 -15.82
N ALA A 47 1.36 13.81 -17.06
CA ALA A 47 0.56 14.41 -18.13
C ALA A 47 -0.95 14.30 -17.87
N ASN A 48 -1.40 13.14 -17.38
CA ASN A 48 -2.83 12.91 -17.11
C ASN A 48 -3.23 13.32 -15.69
N ARG A 49 -2.27 13.66 -14.82
CA ARG A 49 -2.48 13.92 -13.39
C ARG A 49 -3.23 12.76 -12.71
N GLN A 50 -2.82 11.53 -13.03
CA GLN A 50 -3.51 10.31 -12.62
C GLN A 50 -2.54 9.20 -12.26
N VAL A 51 -2.83 8.44 -11.21
CA VAL A 51 -2.11 7.19 -10.90
C VAL A 51 -3.05 6.01 -11.03
N TRP A 52 -2.52 4.87 -11.48
CA TRP A 52 -3.31 3.66 -11.73
C TRP A 52 -3.05 2.62 -10.65
N MET A 53 -4.14 2.04 -10.13
CA MET A 53 -4.11 0.83 -9.33
C MET A 53 -4.39 -0.37 -10.24
N ARG A 54 -3.66 -1.46 -10.03
CA ARG A 54 -3.76 -2.67 -10.85
C ARG A 54 -4.35 -3.81 -10.04
N SER A 55 -5.06 -4.71 -10.72
CA SER A 55 -5.59 -5.92 -10.06
C SER A 55 -4.46 -6.78 -9.50
N THR A 56 -4.66 -7.35 -8.31
CA THR A 56 -3.77 -8.35 -7.68
C THR A 56 -3.52 -9.55 -8.58
N THR A 57 -4.46 -9.89 -9.48
CA THR A 57 -4.32 -11.01 -10.43
C THR A 57 -3.42 -10.70 -11.62
N ALA A 58 -3.15 -9.43 -11.90
CA ALA A 58 -2.36 -8.99 -13.04
C ALA A 58 -0.97 -8.48 -12.65
N MET A 59 -0.67 -8.47 -11.35
CA MET A 59 0.63 -8.09 -10.80
C MET A 59 1.47 -9.34 -10.52
N ASN A 60 2.79 -9.15 -10.38
CA ASN A 60 3.69 -10.23 -9.92
C ASN A 60 3.32 -10.72 -8.49
N ASP A 61 2.44 -9.99 -7.81
CA ASP A 61 2.02 -10.16 -6.42
C ASP A 61 0.95 -11.23 -6.22
N TYR A 62 0.44 -11.90 -7.26
CA TYR A 62 -0.52 -13.00 -7.08
C TYR A 62 0.01 -14.07 -6.12
N MET A 63 1.28 -14.46 -6.28
CA MET A 63 1.95 -15.41 -5.38
C MET A 63 2.08 -14.87 -3.95
N GLU A 64 2.16 -13.56 -3.78
CA GLU A 64 2.28 -12.93 -2.47
C GLU A 64 0.94 -12.88 -1.73
N VAL A 65 -0.17 -12.65 -2.45
CA VAL A 65 -1.52 -12.80 -1.90
C VAL A 65 -1.76 -14.24 -1.45
N GLU A 66 -1.32 -15.23 -2.24
CA GLU A 66 -1.39 -16.63 -1.82
C GLU A 66 -0.48 -16.92 -0.61
N HIS A 67 0.75 -16.40 -0.57
CA HIS A 67 1.63 -16.52 0.61
C HIS A 67 0.99 -15.96 1.88
N GLY A 68 0.39 -14.76 1.80
CA GLY A 68 -0.33 -14.16 2.93
C GLY A 68 -1.53 -14.99 3.36
N PHE A 69 -2.29 -15.55 2.40
CA PHE A 69 -3.38 -16.47 2.69
C PHE A 69 -2.89 -17.78 3.35
N GLU A 70 -1.82 -18.37 2.86
CA GLU A 70 -1.24 -19.60 3.42
C GLU A 70 -0.76 -19.39 4.85
N CYS A 71 -0.07 -18.27 5.12
CA CYS A 71 0.34 -17.89 6.46
C CYS A 71 -0.88 -17.74 7.39
N LEU A 72 -1.90 -17.00 6.96
CA LEU A 72 -3.13 -16.82 7.73
C LEU A 72 -3.83 -18.16 7.99
N ASN A 73 -4.06 -18.95 6.95
CA ASN A 73 -4.77 -20.22 7.03
C ASN A 73 -4.05 -21.24 7.93
N ALA A 74 -2.72 -21.27 7.89
CA ALA A 74 -1.91 -22.11 8.78
C ALA A 74 -2.03 -21.67 10.24
N ALA A 75 -1.87 -20.37 10.52
CA ALA A 75 -2.00 -19.84 11.87
C ALA A 75 -3.43 -20.00 12.43
N TYR A 76 -4.45 -19.78 11.60
CA TYR A 76 -5.85 -19.88 11.99
C TYR A 76 -6.32 -21.32 12.28
N LYS A 77 -5.70 -22.33 11.64
CA LYS A 77 -5.97 -23.75 11.93
C LYS A 77 -5.21 -24.27 13.15
N ALA A 78 -4.13 -23.60 13.53
CA ALA A 78 -3.30 -23.96 14.67
C ALA A 78 -3.81 -23.32 15.99
N GLU A 79 -3.04 -23.48 17.05
CA GLU A 79 -3.32 -22.93 18.38
C GLU A 79 -3.60 -21.41 18.38
N PRO A 80 -2.84 -20.56 17.66
CA PRO A 80 -3.12 -19.12 17.58
C PRO A 80 -4.54 -18.79 17.10
N GLY A 81 -5.02 -19.51 16.09
CA GLY A 81 -6.40 -19.40 15.61
C GLY A 81 -7.44 -19.74 16.66
N GLN A 82 -7.18 -20.76 17.48
CA GLN A 82 -8.09 -21.14 18.56
C GLN A 82 -8.11 -20.09 19.67
N VAL A 83 -6.96 -19.50 20.03
CA VAL A 83 -6.88 -18.39 20.99
C VAL A 83 -7.66 -17.20 20.47
N PHE A 84 -7.47 -16.83 19.21
CA PHE A 84 -8.17 -15.73 18.55
C PHE A 84 -9.69 -15.93 18.60
N ASN A 85 -10.17 -17.12 18.21
CA ASN A 85 -11.60 -17.43 18.23
C ASN A 85 -12.18 -17.35 19.64
N ARG A 86 -11.49 -17.93 20.64
CA ARG A 86 -11.92 -17.84 22.06
C ARG A 86 -11.97 -16.39 22.55
N ALA A 87 -11.00 -15.56 22.18
CA ALA A 87 -10.93 -14.16 22.58
C ALA A 87 -12.10 -13.33 21.99
N LEU A 88 -12.44 -13.56 20.72
CA LEU A 88 -13.61 -12.94 20.09
C LEU A 88 -14.92 -13.42 20.72
N ASP A 89 -15.08 -14.73 20.91
CA ASP A 89 -16.32 -15.31 21.45
C ASP A 89 -16.54 -14.95 22.92
N ALA A 90 -15.47 -14.73 23.69
CA ALA A 90 -15.56 -14.21 25.06
C ALA A 90 -16.08 -12.76 25.11
N SER A 91 -15.83 -11.98 24.05
CA SER A 91 -16.37 -10.61 23.92
C SER A 91 -17.80 -10.65 23.37
N PHE A 92 -18.05 -11.44 22.32
CA PHE A 92 -19.34 -11.59 21.67
C PHE A 92 -19.56 -13.04 21.24
N PRO A 93 -20.42 -13.82 21.92
CA PRO A 93 -20.63 -15.23 21.60
C PRO A 93 -20.99 -15.49 20.13
N GLY A 94 -20.27 -16.40 19.48
CA GLY A 94 -20.48 -16.80 18.08
C GLY A 94 -19.87 -15.84 17.04
N LEU A 95 -19.20 -14.77 17.47
CA LEU A 95 -18.55 -13.82 16.57
C LEU A 95 -17.43 -14.46 15.77
N ALA A 96 -16.68 -15.41 16.34
CA ALA A 96 -15.59 -16.07 15.64
C ALA A 96 -16.08 -16.86 14.41
N GLN A 97 -17.19 -17.59 14.55
CA GLN A 97 -17.80 -18.35 13.46
C GLN A 97 -18.37 -17.41 12.39
N GLU A 98 -19.10 -16.37 12.80
CA GLU A 98 -19.63 -15.35 11.91
C GLU A 98 -18.53 -14.68 11.08
N LEU A 99 -17.43 -14.28 11.74
CA LEU A 99 -16.26 -13.69 11.09
C LEU A 99 -15.62 -14.63 10.07
N ARG A 100 -15.45 -15.91 10.44
CA ARG A 100 -14.86 -16.92 9.55
C ARG A 100 -15.70 -17.10 8.29
N ASP A 101 -17.02 -17.23 8.43
CA ASP A 101 -17.93 -17.43 7.29
C ASP A 101 -17.96 -16.18 6.41
N PHE A 102 -18.01 -15.00 7.02
CA PHE A 102 -17.94 -13.72 6.32
C PHE A 102 -16.63 -13.56 5.54
N PHE A 103 -15.48 -13.89 6.16
CA PHE A 103 -14.19 -13.85 5.48
C PHE A 103 -14.11 -14.82 4.29
N ASN A 104 -14.57 -16.06 4.48
CA ASN A 104 -14.55 -17.07 3.41
C ASN A 104 -15.46 -16.68 2.23
N ALA A 105 -16.63 -16.07 2.51
CA ALA A 105 -17.53 -15.58 1.47
C ALA A 105 -16.88 -14.48 0.61
N TRP A 106 -16.05 -13.63 1.21
CA TRP A 106 -15.34 -12.55 0.52
C TRP A 106 -14.00 -12.95 -0.09
N LEU A 107 -13.42 -14.10 0.27
CA LEU A 107 -12.10 -14.53 -0.20
C LEU A 107 -11.95 -14.52 -1.74
N PRO A 108 -12.92 -14.98 -2.55
CA PRO A 108 -12.84 -14.86 -4.01
C PRO A 108 -12.69 -13.41 -4.48
N GLY A 109 -13.49 -12.49 -3.92
CA GLY A 109 -13.43 -11.06 -4.22
C GLY A 109 -12.12 -10.41 -3.74
N ILE A 110 -11.61 -10.80 -2.57
CA ILE A 110 -10.29 -10.35 -2.08
C ILE A 110 -9.18 -10.72 -3.09
N ARG A 111 -9.24 -11.91 -3.68
CA ARG A 111 -8.23 -12.39 -4.65
C ARG A 111 -8.38 -11.77 -6.04
N GLN A 112 -9.61 -11.58 -6.51
CA GLN A 112 -9.89 -11.27 -7.92
C GLN A 112 -10.33 -9.82 -8.18
N GLU A 113 -10.85 -9.13 -7.16
CA GLU A 113 -11.48 -7.80 -7.28
C GLU A 113 -10.78 -6.76 -6.39
N THR A 114 -9.54 -7.03 -6.01
CA THR A 114 -8.69 -6.09 -5.29
C THR A 114 -7.70 -5.44 -6.24
N TYR A 115 -7.62 -4.11 -6.15
CA TYR A 115 -6.69 -3.29 -6.90
C TYR A 115 -5.69 -2.65 -5.95
N MET A 116 -4.44 -2.57 -6.37
CA MET A 116 -3.35 -2.06 -5.55
C MET A 116 -2.49 -1.04 -6.29
N LEU A 117 -2.05 -0.04 -5.54
CA LEU A 117 -0.90 0.79 -5.86
C LEU A 117 0.16 0.53 -4.79
N CYS A 118 1.36 0.16 -5.21
CA CYS A 118 2.47 -0.16 -4.33
C CYS A 118 3.52 0.94 -4.40
N VAL A 119 3.95 1.45 -3.24
CA VAL A 119 5.02 2.44 -3.10
C VAL A 119 6.01 1.96 -2.04
N SER A 120 7.25 2.38 -2.13
CA SER A 120 8.27 2.08 -1.12
C SER A 120 8.46 3.26 -0.18
N GLU A 121 8.80 3.02 1.08
CA GLU A 121 9.39 4.06 1.93
C GLU A 121 10.64 4.61 1.23
N HIS A 122 10.76 5.95 1.17
CA HIS A 122 11.91 6.65 0.58
C HIS A 122 12.84 7.15 1.67
N LEU A 123 14.08 6.66 1.69
CA LEU A 123 15.04 7.02 2.72
C LEU A 123 15.86 8.27 2.34
N PRO A 124 16.32 9.09 3.31
CA PRO A 124 17.09 10.30 3.01
C PRO A 124 18.39 10.07 2.23
N ASP A 125 19.05 8.94 2.43
CA ASP A 125 20.26 8.57 1.69
C ASP A 125 19.98 8.27 0.21
N GLU A 126 18.73 7.95 -0.16
CA GLU A 126 18.32 7.65 -1.54
C GLU A 126 18.02 8.91 -2.38
N ASP A 127 18.03 10.10 -1.76
CA ASP A 127 17.57 11.37 -2.35
C ASP A 127 18.21 11.75 -3.68
N GLN A 128 19.44 11.29 -3.94
CA GLN A 128 20.21 11.61 -5.13
C GLN A 128 20.21 10.47 -6.17
N HIS A 129 20.15 9.23 -5.70
CA HIS A 129 20.47 8.06 -6.53
C HIS A 129 19.38 6.99 -6.58
N GLY A 130 18.42 6.99 -5.66
CA GLY A 130 17.40 5.95 -5.52
C GLY A 130 17.99 4.59 -5.12
N ARG A 131 17.18 3.53 -5.16
CA ARG A 131 17.56 2.18 -4.71
C ARG A 131 17.92 1.27 -5.90
N LEU A 132 19.12 0.69 -5.88
CA LEU A 132 19.63 -0.13 -7.00
C LEU A 132 18.74 -1.34 -7.34
N SER A 133 18.25 -2.06 -6.33
CA SER A 133 17.33 -3.19 -6.52
C SER A 133 16.06 -2.76 -7.25
N MET A 134 15.52 -1.59 -6.90
CA MET A 134 14.33 -1.02 -7.52
C MET A 134 14.57 -0.63 -8.97
N TRP A 135 15.73 -0.07 -9.29
CA TRP A 135 16.09 0.21 -10.69
C TRP A 135 16.13 -1.06 -11.53
N ARG A 136 16.70 -2.15 -11.00
CA ARG A 136 16.75 -3.44 -11.69
C ARG A 136 15.35 -4.05 -11.89
N ALA A 137 14.48 -3.92 -10.91
CA ALA A 137 13.14 -4.52 -10.95
C ALA A 137 12.15 -3.70 -11.80
N TYR A 138 12.18 -2.37 -11.70
CA TYR A 138 11.12 -1.49 -12.20
C TYR A 138 11.58 -0.45 -13.23
N GLY A 139 12.88 -0.21 -13.35
CA GLY A 139 13.41 0.85 -14.21
C GLY A 139 13.32 0.57 -15.72
N GLY A 140 13.34 -0.70 -16.13
CA GLY A 140 13.34 -1.06 -17.54
C GLY A 140 14.50 -0.41 -18.31
N GLN A 141 14.22 0.16 -19.48
CA GLN A 141 15.23 0.88 -20.29
C GLN A 141 15.55 2.29 -19.75
N ALA A 142 14.56 2.95 -19.14
CA ALA A 142 14.69 4.29 -18.58
C ALA A 142 13.82 4.38 -17.32
N GLY A 143 14.45 4.25 -16.17
CA GLY A 143 13.78 4.26 -14.87
C GLY A 143 13.50 5.67 -14.38
N VAL A 144 12.36 5.85 -13.73
CA VAL A 144 11.98 7.08 -13.04
C VAL A 144 11.39 6.72 -11.69
N ALA A 145 11.84 7.39 -10.64
CA ALA A 145 11.27 7.32 -9.31
C ALA A 145 10.55 8.64 -9.01
N LEU A 146 9.27 8.54 -8.70
CA LEU A 146 8.47 9.67 -8.23
C LEU A 146 8.46 9.62 -6.71
N VAL A 147 9.17 10.54 -6.06
CA VAL A 147 9.18 10.66 -4.60
C VAL A 147 8.00 11.54 -4.19
N LEU A 148 7.16 11.02 -3.30
CA LEU A 148 5.89 11.57 -2.90
C LEU A 148 5.92 11.97 -1.43
N ASN A 149 5.28 13.09 -1.12
CA ASN A 149 4.95 13.50 0.24
C ASN A 149 3.83 12.58 0.76
N GLY A 150 4.15 11.71 1.72
CA GLY A 150 3.24 10.68 2.21
C GLY A 150 2.17 11.13 3.17
N GLY A 151 2.10 12.43 3.51
CA GLY A 151 1.09 12.96 4.42
C GLY A 151 -0.34 12.55 4.03
N VAL A 152 -0.64 12.51 2.74
CA VAL A 152 -1.93 12.05 2.19
C VAL A 152 -2.28 10.61 2.55
N MET A 153 -1.30 9.73 2.76
CA MET A 153 -1.54 8.33 3.10
C MET A 153 -1.89 8.11 4.57
N PHE A 154 -1.77 9.14 5.40
CA PHE A 154 -2.02 9.11 6.84
C PHE A 154 -3.14 10.05 7.27
N ARG A 155 -3.86 10.68 6.34
CA ARG A 155 -4.99 11.58 6.63
C ARG A 155 -6.28 10.81 6.85
N GLU A 156 -7.09 11.25 7.82
CA GLU A 156 -8.41 10.69 8.11
C GLU A 156 -9.42 11.11 7.04
N SER A 157 -9.42 10.36 5.94
CA SER A 157 -10.40 10.49 4.86
C SER A 157 -10.71 9.11 4.28
N ASP A 158 -11.99 8.81 4.14
CA ASP A 158 -12.47 7.62 3.42
C ASP A 158 -12.94 7.97 1.99
N ALA A 159 -12.67 9.20 1.51
CA ALA A 159 -13.14 9.72 0.22
C ALA A 159 -12.78 8.83 -0.98
N LEU A 160 -11.57 8.28 -0.98
CA LEU A 160 -11.12 7.38 -2.05
C LEU A 160 -11.71 5.97 -1.94
N GLY A 161 -12.18 5.53 -0.77
CA GLY A 161 -12.50 4.10 -0.55
C GLY A 161 -11.27 3.18 -0.72
N ALA A 162 -10.07 3.75 -0.63
CA ALA A 162 -8.79 3.07 -0.78
C ALA A 162 -7.92 3.33 0.47
N TYR A 163 -7.22 2.31 0.94
CA TYR A 163 -6.56 2.35 2.24
C TYR A 163 -5.12 1.87 2.14
N SER A 164 -4.19 2.67 2.66
CA SER A 164 -2.76 2.35 2.76
C SER A 164 -2.49 1.32 3.86
N SER A 165 -1.50 0.45 3.69
CA SER A 165 -0.99 -0.46 4.73
C SER A 165 0.47 -0.80 4.46
N PRO A 166 1.34 -0.88 5.49
CA PRO A 166 2.68 -1.43 5.30
C PRO A 166 2.59 -2.92 5.01
N VAL A 167 3.54 -3.41 4.23
CA VAL A 167 3.74 -4.85 4.00
C VAL A 167 4.57 -5.43 5.14
N ALA A 168 4.08 -6.50 5.75
CA ALA A 168 4.80 -7.30 6.73
C ALA A 168 5.59 -8.43 6.02
N TYR A 169 6.88 -8.54 6.33
CA TYR A 169 7.78 -9.49 5.68
C TYR A 169 7.99 -10.70 6.59
N LEU A 170 7.06 -11.66 6.55
CA LEU A 170 6.92 -12.69 7.58
C LEU A 170 7.09 -14.11 7.01
N THR A 171 7.75 -14.97 7.79
CA THR A 171 7.64 -16.42 7.63
C THR A 171 6.34 -16.91 8.28
N PRO A 172 5.85 -18.12 7.94
CA PRO A 172 4.65 -18.68 8.58
C PRO A 172 4.75 -18.76 10.11
N GLY A 173 5.94 -19.06 10.65
CA GLY A 173 6.16 -19.13 12.10
C GLY A 173 6.08 -17.76 12.79
N VAL A 174 6.68 -16.72 12.19
CA VAL A 174 6.59 -15.36 12.73
C VAL A 174 5.18 -14.82 12.60
N PHE A 175 4.50 -15.07 11.48
CA PHE A 175 3.09 -14.72 11.31
C PHE A 175 2.23 -15.33 12.41
N ALA A 176 2.39 -16.62 12.70
CA ALA A 176 1.62 -17.31 13.74
C ALA A 176 1.86 -16.69 15.14
N ALA A 177 3.09 -16.29 15.46
CA ALA A 177 3.42 -15.63 16.70
C ALA A 177 2.78 -14.23 16.81
N ASP A 178 2.83 -13.44 15.73
CA ASP A 178 2.16 -12.13 15.69
C ASP A 178 0.63 -12.26 15.80
N PHE A 179 0.05 -13.27 15.15
CA PHE A 179 -1.37 -13.55 15.25
C PHE A 179 -1.79 -13.94 16.67
N ALA A 180 -0.98 -14.77 17.36
CA ALA A 180 -1.20 -15.11 18.76
C ALA A 180 -1.13 -13.88 19.68
N ARG A 181 -0.14 -13.00 19.47
CA ARG A 181 -0.01 -11.75 20.23
C ARG A 181 -1.22 -10.82 20.06
N ILE A 182 -1.79 -10.73 18.86
CA ILE A 182 -3.03 -10.00 18.63
C ILE A 182 -4.18 -10.64 19.41
N ALA A 183 -4.31 -11.97 19.36
CA ALA A 183 -5.34 -12.70 20.09
C ALA A 183 -5.26 -12.51 21.61
N GLU A 184 -4.05 -12.57 22.18
CA GLU A 184 -3.78 -12.27 23.59
C GLU A 184 -4.14 -10.84 23.94
N THR A 185 -3.86 -9.89 23.05
CA THR A 185 -4.21 -8.47 23.24
C THR A 185 -5.73 -8.28 23.24
N ILE A 186 -6.47 -8.94 22.35
CA ILE A 186 -7.94 -8.95 22.35
C ILE A 186 -8.46 -9.46 23.69
N ALA A 187 -7.95 -10.59 24.16
CA ALA A 187 -8.36 -11.17 25.44
C ALA A 187 -8.05 -10.22 26.62
N ALA A 188 -6.86 -9.62 26.65
CA ALA A 188 -6.46 -8.66 27.68
C ALA A 188 -7.27 -7.35 27.65
N LYS A 189 -7.88 -7.01 26.51
CA LYS A 189 -8.71 -5.82 26.31
C LYS A 189 -10.20 -6.12 26.19
N ALA A 190 -10.64 -7.32 26.55
CA ALA A 190 -12.03 -7.77 26.41
C ALA A 190 -13.05 -6.79 27.02
N ALA A 191 -12.78 -6.25 28.21
CA ALA A 191 -13.67 -5.28 28.86
C ALA A 191 -13.90 -4.01 28.03
N TYR A 192 -12.86 -3.51 27.33
CA TYR A 192 -13.02 -2.39 26.40
C TYR A 192 -13.76 -2.83 25.12
N ILE A 193 -13.40 -3.98 24.56
CA ILE A 193 -14.02 -4.50 23.33
C ILE A 193 -15.54 -4.70 23.52
N GLN A 194 -15.97 -5.14 24.70
CA GLN A 194 -17.38 -5.30 25.07
C GLN A 194 -18.16 -3.98 25.16
N THR A 195 -17.47 -2.82 25.23
CA THR A 195 -18.14 -1.51 25.16
C THR A 195 -18.51 -1.08 23.74
N LEU A 196 -17.93 -1.74 22.74
CA LEU A 196 -18.21 -1.48 21.32
C LEU A 196 -19.42 -2.32 20.88
N ASP A 197 -20.02 -1.99 19.75
CA ASP A 197 -21.00 -2.86 19.13
C ASP A 197 -20.32 -4.03 18.39
N ARG A 198 -21.05 -5.15 18.28
CA ARG A 198 -20.56 -6.39 17.67
C ARG A 198 -20.12 -6.20 16.21
N ASP A 199 -20.80 -5.35 15.45
CA ASP A 199 -20.52 -5.18 14.03
C ASP A 199 -19.24 -4.38 13.79
N THR A 200 -18.96 -3.38 14.64
CA THR A 200 -17.67 -2.66 14.67
C THR A 200 -16.51 -3.63 14.90
N VAL A 201 -16.62 -4.53 15.89
CA VAL A 201 -15.57 -5.51 16.18
C VAL A 201 -15.39 -6.49 15.02
N LYS A 202 -16.49 -7.00 14.48
CA LYS A 202 -16.48 -7.89 13.31
C LYS A 202 -15.80 -7.22 12.11
N THR A 203 -16.18 -5.99 11.78
CA THR A 203 -15.67 -5.24 10.63
C THR A 203 -14.16 -4.98 10.77
N HIS A 204 -13.69 -4.64 11.97
CA HIS A 204 -12.26 -4.44 12.20
C HIS A 204 -11.47 -5.76 12.14
N ALA A 205 -12.00 -6.83 12.73
CA ALA A 205 -11.37 -8.15 12.68
C ALA A 205 -11.34 -8.71 11.24
N PHE A 206 -12.42 -8.52 10.48
CA PHE A 206 -12.47 -8.88 9.06
C PHE A 206 -11.39 -8.15 8.25
N ASN A 207 -11.30 -6.83 8.42
CA ASN A 207 -10.28 -6.06 7.72
C ASN A 207 -8.86 -6.46 8.18
N MET A 208 -8.65 -6.80 9.45
CA MET A 208 -7.36 -7.31 9.92
C MET A 208 -6.97 -8.58 9.15
N LEU A 209 -7.87 -9.55 9.02
CA LEU A 209 -7.63 -10.77 8.25
C LEU A 209 -7.40 -10.46 6.76
N ARG A 210 -8.20 -9.55 6.18
CA ARG A 210 -8.05 -9.13 4.78
C ARG A 210 -6.69 -8.49 4.51
N PHE A 211 -6.25 -7.53 5.32
CA PHE A 211 -4.93 -6.91 5.16
C PHE A 211 -3.79 -7.86 5.50
N ALA A 212 -3.97 -8.83 6.41
CA ALA A 212 -2.98 -9.87 6.64
C ALA A 212 -2.73 -10.72 5.38
N VAL A 213 -3.77 -11.03 4.60
CA VAL A 213 -3.63 -11.70 3.30
C VAL A 213 -2.98 -10.76 2.26
N LEU A 214 -3.45 -9.52 2.17
CA LEU A 214 -3.06 -8.59 1.11
C LEU A 214 -1.72 -7.89 1.35
N CYS A 215 -1.17 -7.92 2.57
CA CYS A 215 0.02 -7.16 2.95
C CYS A 215 1.02 -8.02 3.74
N THR A 216 1.08 -9.33 3.47
CA THR A 216 2.15 -10.21 3.94
C THR A 216 2.98 -10.69 2.76
N LYS A 217 4.30 -10.53 2.84
CA LYS A 217 5.26 -11.03 1.85
C LYS A 217 6.30 -11.96 2.47
N HIS A 218 6.99 -12.70 1.61
CA HIS A 218 8.16 -13.46 2.01
C HIS A 218 9.29 -12.53 2.50
N PRO A 219 10.06 -12.89 3.55
CA PRO A 219 11.14 -12.05 4.11
C PRO A 219 12.22 -11.60 3.12
N GLY A 220 12.40 -12.35 2.03
CA GLY A 220 13.33 -12.01 0.96
C GLY A 220 13.05 -10.66 0.29
N PHE A 221 11.84 -10.13 0.41
CA PHE A 221 11.43 -8.84 -0.18
C PHE A 221 11.55 -7.65 0.79
N HIS A 222 12.12 -7.82 1.99
CA HIS A 222 12.16 -6.76 3.01
C HIS A 222 12.87 -5.47 2.56
N GLU A 223 13.78 -5.56 1.58
CA GLU A 223 14.43 -4.40 0.97
C GLU A 223 13.42 -3.45 0.30
N GLU A 224 12.23 -3.94 -0.06
CA GLU A 224 11.22 -3.16 -0.76
C GLU A 224 10.59 -2.07 0.11
N ARG A 225 10.51 -2.28 1.44
CA ARG A 225 9.87 -1.36 2.39
C ARG A 225 8.50 -0.88 1.89
N GLU A 226 7.72 -1.83 1.38
CA GLU A 226 6.53 -1.56 0.60
C GLU A 226 5.36 -1.16 1.48
N TRP A 227 4.59 -0.21 0.96
CA TRP A 227 3.26 0.15 1.39
C TRP A 227 2.30 -0.04 0.23
N ARG A 228 1.14 -0.62 0.53
CA ARG A 228 0.07 -0.89 -0.43
C ARG A 228 -1.09 0.03 -0.16
N VAL A 229 -1.54 0.76 -1.17
CA VAL A 229 -2.85 1.39 -1.21
C VAL A 229 -3.81 0.40 -1.86
N VAL A 230 -4.80 -0.07 -1.10
CA VAL A 230 -5.69 -1.17 -1.47
C VAL A 230 -7.11 -0.65 -1.68
N ALA A 231 -7.68 -0.93 -2.85
CA ALA A 231 -9.07 -0.65 -3.19
C ALA A 231 -9.81 -1.93 -3.56
N SER A 232 -11.05 -2.07 -3.09
CA SER A 232 -11.97 -3.15 -3.48
C SER A 232 -13.34 -2.52 -3.77
N PRO A 233 -13.60 -2.08 -5.02
CA PRO A 233 -14.80 -1.31 -5.35
C PRO A 233 -16.13 -2.02 -5.01
N THR A 234 -16.14 -3.36 -4.97
CA THR A 234 -17.30 -4.16 -4.58
C THR A 234 -17.60 -4.13 -3.08
N MET A 235 -16.59 -3.90 -2.22
CA MET A 235 -16.79 -3.66 -0.79
C MET A 235 -16.95 -2.18 -0.45
N TYR A 236 -16.11 -1.33 -1.04
CA TYR A 236 -16.00 0.09 -0.74
C TYR A 236 -16.08 0.88 -2.04
N PRO A 237 -17.29 1.12 -2.58
CA PRO A 237 -17.46 1.87 -3.81
C PRO A 237 -17.03 3.32 -3.61
N SER A 238 -16.37 3.89 -4.62
CA SER A 238 -15.93 5.28 -4.60
C SER A 238 -16.15 5.91 -5.97
N GLN A 239 -16.66 7.15 -5.96
CA GLN A 239 -16.82 7.95 -7.17
C GLN A 239 -15.48 8.56 -7.65
N LEU A 240 -14.47 8.57 -6.77
CA LEU A 240 -13.13 9.08 -7.06
C LEU A 240 -12.21 8.02 -7.68
N LEU A 241 -12.64 6.75 -7.68
CA LEU A 241 -11.95 5.64 -8.33
C LEU A 241 -12.66 5.28 -9.64
N LYS A 242 -12.05 5.63 -10.77
CA LYS A 242 -12.63 5.38 -12.10
C LYS A 242 -12.04 4.11 -12.71
N SER A 243 -12.89 3.17 -13.10
CA SER A 243 -12.45 1.97 -13.82
C SER A 243 -12.25 2.27 -15.31
N SER A 244 -11.18 1.73 -15.90
CA SER A 244 -10.97 1.74 -17.35
C SER A 244 -10.12 0.55 -17.80
N VAL A 245 -10.23 0.18 -19.07
CA VAL A 245 -9.34 -0.83 -19.69
C VAL A 245 -8.11 -0.12 -20.24
N GLU A 246 -6.93 -0.56 -19.81
CA GLU A 246 -5.64 -0.02 -20.24
C GLU A 246 -4.71 -1.16 -20.67
N VAL A 247 -3.83 -0.88 -21.63
CA VAL A 247 -2.80 -1.83 -22.07
C VAL A 247 -1.54 -1.60 -21.25
N VAL A 248 -1.19 -2.57 -20.41
CA VAL A 248 0.03 -2.52 -19.60
C VAL A 248 0.94 -3.66 -20.02
N ARG A 249 2.15 -3.32 -20.46
CA ARG A 249 3.15 -4.29 -20.98
C ARG A 249 2.56 -5.21 -22.06
N GLY A 250 1.72 -4.66 -22.94
CA GLY A 250 1.08 -5.38 -24.05
C GLY A 250 -0.18 -6.17 -23.67
N ILE A 251 -0.57 -6.20 -22.40
CA ILE A 251 -1.76 -6.95 -21.94
C ILE A 251 -2.88 -5.96 -21.59
N PRO A 252 -4.05 -6.04 -22.25
CA PRO A 252 -5.24 -5.30 -21.83
C PRO A 252 -5.71 -5.80 -20.46
N GLN A 253 -5.92 -4.88 -19.53
CA GLN A 253 -6.41 -5.17 -18.19
C GLN A 253 -7.29 -4.02 -17.69
N THR A 254 -8.24 -4.34 -16.80
CA THR A 254 -8.94 -3.31 -16.03
C THR A 254 -7.98 -2.70 -15.01
N VAL A 255 -7.98 -1.38 -14.92
CA VAL A 255 -7.27 -0.61 -13.88
C VAL A 255 -8.26 0.32 -13.19
N LEU A 256 -7.96 0.69 -11.93
CA LEU A 256 -8.62 1.82 -11.29
C LEU A 256 -7.72 3.04 -11.40
N LYS A 257 -8.29 4.17 -11.78
CA LYS A 257 -7.60 5.45 -11.89
C LYS A 257 -7.96 6.32 -10.71
N ILE A 258 -6.93 6.89 -10.11
CA ILE A 258 -7.04 7.92 -9.09
C ILE A 258 -6.62 9.24 -9.73
N ASP A 259 -7.52 10.22 -9.70
CA ASP A 259 -7.23 11.60 -10.12
C ASP A 259 -6.40 12.29 -9.01
N LEU A 260 -5.21 12.78 -9.35
CA LEU A 260 -4.30 13.48 -8.43
C LEU A 260 -4.76 14.93 -8.24
N GLN A 261 -5.88 15.09 -7.55
CA GLN A 261 -6.53 16.36 -7.27
C GLN A 261 -7.07 16.38 -5.83
N ASP A 262 -7.10 17.57 -5.26
CA ASP A 262 -7.64 17.77 -3.92
C ASP A 262 -9.17 17.73 -3.93
N HIS A 263 -9.72 17.16 -2.87
CA HIS A 263 -11.14 17.19 -2.53
C HIS A 263 -11.30 17.66 -1.06
N PRO A 264 -11.10 18.96 -0.77
CA PRO A 264 -11.10 19.48 0.60
C PRO A 264 -12.38 19.20 1.36
N ASP A 265 -13.54 19.27 0.68
CA ASP A 265 -14.86 18.99 1.25
C ASP A 265 -15.01 17.54 1.74
N GLN A 266 -14.12 16.64 1.31
CA GLN A 266 -14.06 15.23 1.70
C GLN A 266 -12.79 14.91 2.51
N GLY A 267 -12.07 15.93 2.99
CA GLY A 267 -10.86 15.79 3.81
C GLY A 267 -9.60 15.34 3.04
N LEU A 268 -9.65 15.25 1.71
CA LEU A 268 -8.50 14.86 0.88
C LEU A 268 -7.78 16.11 0.37
N THR A 269 -6.63 16.44 0.97
CA THR A 269 -5.83 17.65 0.64
C THR A 269 -4.34 17.32 0.53
N GLY A 270 -3.61 18.08 -0.28
CA GLY A 270 -2.19 17.82 -0.59
C GLY A 270 -1.99 16.63 -1.53
N PHE A 271 -3.03 16.25 -2.27
CA PHE A 271 -3.08 15.13 -3.20
C PHE A 271 -2.77 15.56 -4.64
N ALA A 272 -2.94 16.84 -4.96
CA ALA A 272 -2.51 17.43 -6.22
C ALA A 272 -0.99 17.40 -6.42
N LEU A 273 -0.53 17.20 -7.65
CA LEU A 273 0.90 17.07 -7.99
C LEU A 273 1.83 18.16 -7.43
N PRO A 274 1.48 19.46 -7.42
CA PRO A 274 2.35 20.50 -6.87
C PRO A 274 2.72 20.30 -5.40
N GLU A 275 1.82 19.71 -4.62
CA GLU A 275 2.01 19.41 -3.19
C GLU A 275 2.47 17.96 -2.97
N LEU A 276 1.92 17.03 -3.73
CA LEU A 276 2.19 15.59 -3.58
C LEU A 276 3.62 15.23 -3.99
N LEU A 277 4.14 15.83 -5.07
CA LEU A 277 5.44 15.45 -5.63
C LEU A 277 6.58 16.17 -4.90
N ASP A 278 7.39 15.42 -4.15
CA ASP A 278 8.64 15.92 -3.54
C ASP A 278 9.70 16.13 -4.63
N ARG A 279 10.05 15.06 -5.36
CA ARG A 279 11.07 15.07 -6.41
C ARG A 279 10.92 13.91 -7.39
N ILE A 280 11.72 13.97 -8.45
CA ILE A 280 11.91 12.93 -9.45
C ILE A 280 13.37 12.53 -9.46
N ILE A 281 13.64 11.23 -9.40
CA ILE A 281 14.97 10.67 -9.62
C ILE A 281 14.93 9.90 -10.93
N ILE A 282 15.78 10.29 -11.87
CA ILE A 282 15.98 9.58 -13.14
C ILE A 282 16.99 8.48 -12.85
N GLY A 283 16.55 7.24 -12.96
CA GLY A 283 17.40 6.08 -12.82
C GLY A 283 18.40 5.98 -13.96
N PRO A 284 19.38 5.08 -13.87
CA PRO A 284 20.42 5.00 -14.88
C PRO A 284 19.81 4.53 -16.22
N CYS A 285 20.18 5.19 -17.31
CA CYS A 285 19.69 4.90 -18.66
C CYS A 285 20.69 5.43 -19.71
N GLU A 286 20.45 5.13 -20.99
CA GLU A 286 21.34 5.56 -22.09
C GLU A 286 21.31 7.09 -22.31
N PHE A 287 20.17 7.73 -22.11
CA PHE A 287 19.96 9.15 -22.43
C PHE A 287 19.41 9.98 -21.24
N PRO A 288 20.11 10.03 -20.10
CA PRO A 288 19.57 10.63 -18.88
C PRO A 288 19.29 12.14 -19.01
N LEU A 289 20.11 12.86 -19.78
CA LEU A 289 19.90 14.30 -20.02
C LEU A 289 18.69 14.59 -20.93
N VAL A 290 18.33 13.65 -21.82
CA VAL A 290 17.13 13.77 -22.65
C VAL A 290 15.89 13.57 -21.78
N VAL A 291 15.90 12.53 -20.93
CA VAL A 291 14.83 12.27 -19.96
C VAL A 291 14.67 13.47 -19.02
N LEU A 292 15.76 14.03 -18.50
CA LEU A 292 15.73 15.22 -17.64
C LEU A 292 15.02 16.40 -18.29
N LYS A 293 15.37 16.73 -19.53
CA LYS A 293 14.75 17.85 -20.26
C LYS A 293 13.25 17.63 -20.47
N ALA A 294 12.86 16.40 -20.81
CA ALA A 294 11.45 16.04 -20.98
C ALA A 294 10.68 16.16 -19.65
N PHE A 295 11.21 15.62 -18.56
CA PHE A 295 10.58 15.70 -17.24
C PHE A 295 10.50 17.12 -16.70
N ARG A 296 11.47 17.99 -16.99
CA ARG A 296 11.37 19.43 -16.68
C ARG A 296 10.14 20.05 -17.34
N GLN A 297 9.89 19.75 -18.62
CA GLN A 297 8.70 20.24 -19.33
C GLN A 297 7.40 19.69 -18.75
N LEU A 298 7.38 18.39 -18.39
CA LEU A 298 6.22 17.76 -17.74
C LEU A 298 5.90 18.39 -16.38
N LEU A 299 6.92 18.69 -15.56
CA LEU A 299 6.72 19.36 -14.27
C LEU A 299 6.15 20.78 -14.45
N VAL A 300 6.65 21.55 -15.43
CA VAL A 300 6.08 22.87 -15.77
C VAL A 300 4.62 22.75 -16.19
N ALA A 301 4.28 21.80 -17.05
CA ALA A 301 2.90 21.58 -17.51
C ALA A 301 1.96 21.05 -16.41
N ALA A 302 2.52 20.40 -15.39
CA ALA A 302 1.81 19.92 -14.20
C ALA A 302 1.73 20.97 -13.07
N ASP A 303 2.15 22.21 -13.34
CA ASP A 303 2.16 23.33 -12.38
C ASP A 303 3.00 23.06 -11.12
N VAL A 304 4.00 22.16 -11.22
CA VAL A 304 4.89 21.82 -10.11
C VAL A 304 5.91 22.95 -9.90
N PRO A 305 6.02 23.52 -8.68
CA PRO A 305 6.90 24.64 -8.42
C PRO A 305 8.38 24.21 -8.47
N GLN A 306 9.24 25.11 -8.94
CA GLN A 306 10.69 24.94 -8.97
C GLN A 306 11.13 23.59 -9.60
N PRO A 307 10.73 23.31 -10.86
CA PRO A 307 10.95 22.01 -11.49
C PRO A 307 12.43 21.61 -11.54
N ASP A 308 13.34 22.58 -11.72
CA ASP A 308 14.79 22.33 -11.78
C ASP A 308 15.39 21.83 -10.47
N SER A 309 14.85 22.22 -9.31
CA SER A 309 15.34 21.75 -8.01
C SER A 309 14.76 20.40 -7.60
N LYS A 310 13.83 19.85 -8.40
CA LYS A 310 13.11 18.61 -8.12
C LYS A 310 13.56 17.44 -8.98
N ILE A 311 14.45 17.62 -9.95
CA ILE A 311 14.90 16.53 -10.83
C ILE A 311 16.36 16.18 -10.55
N PHE A 312 16.59 14.93 -10.19
CA PHE A 312 17.90 14.36 -9.90
C PHE A 312 18.21 13.25 -10.90
N VAL A 313 19.47 13.11 -11.29
CA VAL A 313 19.94 12.01 -12.14
C VAL A 313 20.81 11.12 -11.28
N SER A 314 20.41 9.85 -11.16
CA SER A 314 21.16 8.85 -10.43
C SER A 314 22.54 8.65 -11.04
N ASP A 315 23.56 8.61 -10.18
CA ASP A 315 24.95 8.31 -10.53
C ASP A 315 25.28 6.81 -10.40
N ILE A 316 24.29 5.98 -10.06
CA ILE A 316 24.45 4.53 -10.00
C ILE A 316 24.87 4.01 -11.39
N PRO A 317 26.03 3.34 -11.51
CA PRO A 317 26.45 2.82 -12.80
C PRO A 317 25.53 1.68 -13.24
N LEU A 318 24.93 1.81 -14.42
CA LEU A 318 24.24 0.68 -15.03
C LEU A 318 25.29 -0.31 -15.55
N ARG A 319 25.35 -1.53 -15.00
CA ARG A 319 26.04 -2.62 -15.68
C ARG A 319 25.13 -3.08 -16.80
N HIS A 320 25.43 -2.68 -18.03
CA HIS A 320 24.87 -3.36 -19.20
C HIS A 320 25.30 -4.82 -19.12
N LEU A 321 24.35 -5.74 -18.98
CA LEU A 321 24.58 -7.11 -19.43
C LEU A 321 24.90 -6.96 -20.92
N GLY A 322 26.13 -7.29 -21.31
CA GLY A 322 26.61 -7.13 -22.68
C GLY A 322 25.60 -7.71 -23.67
N ALA A 323 25.39 -6.98 -24.77
CA ALA A 323 24.67 -7.46 -25.93
C ALA A 323 25.28 -8.77 -26.46
#